data_AF-A0A2D4LST0-F1
#
_entry.id   AF-A0A2D4LST0-F1
#
_cell.length_a   1.000
_cell.length_b   1.000
_cell.length_c   1.000
_cell.angle_alpha   90.00
_cell.angle_beta   90.00
_cell.angle_gamma   90.00
#
_symmetry.space_group_name_H-M   'P 1'
#
loop_
_entity.id
_entity.type
_entity.pdbx_description
1 polymer ?
#
loop_
_entity_poly.entity_id
_entity_poly.type
_entity_poly.pdbx_seq_one_letter_code
_entity_poly.pdbx_strand_id
1 'polypeptide(L)'
;FILNDNMYLFPREEKEQWIRAKYEQKHFLAPLQCLDLSLGQHLLRATAEEDLRTVILLLAHGTREEVNETCGEGDGRSALHLACRKGNVVLVQLLIWVNKCHMVLRQA
;
A
#
# COMPACT_ATOMS: atom_id res chain seq x y z
N PHE A 1 9.63 15.73 -8.61
CA PHE A 1 9.86 16.28 -7.27
C PHE A 1 11.26 15.92 -6.82
N ILE A 2 12.13 16.92 -6.94
CA ILE A 2 13.46 17.13 -6.34
C ILE A 2 14.51 16.01 -6.53
N LEU A 3 15.33 16.27 -7.56
CA LEU A 3 16.77 16.04 -7.71
C LEU A 3 17.26 14.61 -7.94
N ASN A 4 17.28 14.30 -9.24
CA ASN A 4 17.90 13.16 -9.88
C ASN A 4 19.43 13.31 -10.10
N ASP A 5 20.08 14.32 -9.49
CA ASP A 5 21.50 14.63 -9.78
C ASP A 5 22.44 14.53 -8.56
N ASN A 6 21.93 14.46 -7.32
CA ASN A 6 22.78 14.36 -6.12
C ASN A 6 22.90 12.93 -5.57
N MET A 7 22.10 11.96 -6.05
CA MET A 7 22.08 10.60 -5.50
C MET A 7 23.39 9.82 -5.73
N TYR A 8 24.27 10.26 -6.63
CA TYR A 8 25.57 9.62 -6.87
C TYR A 8 26.70 10.14 -5.97
N LEU A 9 26.54 11.28 -5.30
CA LEU A 9 27.59 11.91 -4.46
C LEU A 9 27.48 11.61 -2.96
N PHE A 10 26.39 11.00 -2.49
CA PHE A 10 26.21 10.70 -1.07
C PHE A 10 26.99 9.46 -0.60
N PRO A 11 27.59 9.47 0.61
CA PRO A 11 28.11 8.26 1.26
C PRO A 11 27.02 7.19 1.39
N ARG A 12 27.43 5.90 1.40
CA ARG A 12 26.51 4.76 1.51
C ARG A 12 25.54 4.89 2.68
N GLU A 13 26.03 5.40 3.82
CA GLU A 13 25.26 5.58 5.05
C GLU A 13 24.13 6.61 4.91
N GLU A 14 24.38 7.76 4.26
CA GLU A 14 23.32 8.76 4.04
C GLU A 14 22.26 8.25 3.06
N LYS A 15 22.66 7.47 2.04
CA LYS A 15 21.69 6.82 1.15
C LYS A 15 20.81 5.83 1.91
N GLU A 16 21.41 5.01 2.78
CA GLU A 16 20.67 4.08 3.62
C GLU A 16 19.71 4.83 4.55
N GLN A 17 20.16 5.90 5.21
CA GLN A 17 19.32 6.70 6.09
C GLN A 17 18.14 7.34 5.34
N TRP A 18 18.38 7.83 4.12
CA TRP A 18 17.30 8.39 3.29
C TRP A 18 16.30 7.33 2.82
N ILE A 19 16.79 6.14 2.43
CA ILE A 19 15.94 5.00 2.06
C ILE A 19 15.07 4.59 3.25
N ARG A 20 15.65 4.48 4.45
CA ARG A 20 14.90 4.21 5.69
C ARG A 20 13.87 5.29 6.00
N ALA A 21 14.26 6.57 5.91
CA ALA A 21 13.33 7.69 6.10
C ALA A 21 12.15 7.65 5.12
N LYS A 22 12.41 7.24 3.87
CA LYS A 22 11.39 7.18 2.83
C LYS A 22 10.45 5.99 2.95
N TYR A 23 10.96 4.79 3.24
CA TYR A 23 10.18 3.56 3.18
C TYR A 23 9.82 2.98 4.55
N GLU A 24 10.69 3.11 5.57
CA GLU A 24 10.40 2.66 6.94
C GLU A 24 9.64 3.73 7.71
N GLN A 25 10.16 4.97 7.72
CA GLN A 25 9.55 6.08 8.46
C GLN A 25 8.42 6.77 7.68
N LYS A 26 8.24 6.42 6.39
CA LYS A 26 7.18 6.94 5.50
C LYS A 26 7.11 8.48 5.47
N HIS A 27 8.23 9.18 5.67
CA HIS A 27 8.26 10.65 5.83
C HIS A 27 7.68 11.43 4.64
N PHE A 28 7.73 10.86 3.45
CA PHE A 28 7.23 11.47 2.21
C PHE A 28 5.90 10.90 1.76
N LEU A 29 5.31 9.98 2.52
CA LEU A 29 4.03 9.37 2.18
C LEU A 29 2.92 10.39 2.42
N ALA A 30 2.04 10.58 1.44
CA ALA A 30 0.94 11.52 1.58
C ALA A 30 0.06 11.12 2.77
N PRO A 31 -0.37 12.06 3.62
CA PRO A 31 -1.27 11.74 4.72
C PRO A 31 -2.56 11.16 4.17
N LEU A 32 -3.10 10.14 4.84
CA LEU A 32 -4.45 9.67 4.55
C LEU A 32 -5.41 10.83 4.83
N GLN A 33 -6.22 11.18 3.84
CA GLN A 33 -7.37 12.04 4.08
C GLN A 33 -8.36 11.19 4.90
N CYS A 34 -8.34 11.44 6.21
CA CYS A 34 -9.05 10.71 7.26
C CYS A 34 -10.58 10.87 7.13
N LEU A 35 -11.47 9.94 7.54
CA LEU A 35 -11.55 8.47 7.67
C LEU A 35 -12.89 8.22 8.40
N ASP A 36 -14.01 8.07 7.68
CA ASP A 36 -15.28 7.62 8.32
C ASP A 36 -15.38 6.09 8.42
N LEU A 37 -14.47 5.37 7.75
CA LEU A 37 -14.48 3.91 7.59
C LEU A 37 -13.11 3.33 7.95
N SER A 38 -13.06 2.05 8.34
CA SER A 38 -11.79 1.33 8.56
C SER A 38 -10.92 1.34 7.29
N LEU A 39 -9.61 1.14 7.44
CA LEU A 39 -8.70 1.10 6.29
C LEU A 39 -9.09 -0.01 5.31
N GLY A 40 -9.50 -1.18 5.80
CA GLY A 40 -9.98 -2.27 4.97
C GLY A 40 -11.28 -1.94 4.23
N GLN A 41 -12.23 -1.26 4.87
CA GLN A 41 -13.45 -0.76 4.22
C GLN A 41 -13.14 0.26 3.12
N HIS A 42 -12.24 1.20 3.38
CA HIS A 42 -11.76 2.15 2.36
C HIS A 42 -11.07 1.43 1.20
N LEU A 43 -10.28 0.39 1.49
CA LEU A 43 -9.61 -0.40 0.46
C LEU A 43 -10.61 -1.16 -0.41
N LEU A 44 -11.62 -1.77 0.20
CA LEU A 44 -12.70 -2.45 -0.51
C LEU A 44 -13.42 -1.48 -1.47
N ARG A 45 -13.73 -0.27 -0.99
CA ARG A 45 -14.35 0.78 -1.80
C ARG A 45 -13.46 1.23 -2.95
N ALA A 46 -12.21 1.59 -2.68
CA ALA A 46 -11.26 2.02 -3.70
C ALA A 46 -11.01 0.93 -4.76
N THR A 47 -10.99 -0.34 -4.34
CA THR A 47 -10.90 -1.50 -5.25
C THR A 47 -12.15 -1.66 -6.10
N ALA A 48 -13.35 -1.42 -5.54
CA ALA A 48 -14.60 -1.47 -6.27
C ALA A 48 -14.73 -0.33 -7.31
N GLU A 49 -14.19 0.84 -6.99
CA GLU A 49 -14.09 2.03 -7.86
C GLU A 49 -12.91 1.95 -8.84
N GLU A 50 -12.05 0.93 -8.73
CA GLU A 50 -10.83 0.75 -9.54
C GLU A 50 -9.83 1.92 -9.44
N ASP A 51 -9.87 2.67 -8.33
CA ASP A 51 -8.94 3.76 -8.05
C ASP A 51 -7.60 3.20 -7.54
N LEU A 52 -6.72 2.95 -8.49
CA LEU A 52 -5.37 2.45 -8.23
C LEU A 52 -4.56 3.37 -7.30
N ARG A 53 -4.74 4.69 -7.40
CA ARG A 53 -3.95 5.66 -6.64
C ARG A 53 -4.32 5.60 -5.17
N THR A 54 -5.61 5.55 -4.89
CA THR A 54 -6.14 5.39 -3.53
C THR A 54 -5.80 4.01 -2.97
N VAL A 55 -5.89 2.94 -3.78
CA VAL A 55 -5.45 1.60 -3.36
C VAL A 55 -3.97 1.58 -2.97
N ILE A 56 -3.07 2.11 -3.80
CA ILE A 56 -1.62 2.17 -3.48
C ILE A 56 -1.37 2.96 -2.19
N LEU A 57 -2.06 4.09 -2.01
CA LEU A 57 -1.93 4.89 -0.81
C LEU A 57 -2.39 4.11 0.43
N LEU A 58 -3.56 3.48 0.37
CA LEU A 58 -4.10 2.66 1.47
C LEU A 58 -3.18 1.48 1.79
N LEU A 59 -2.63 0.80 0.79
CA LEU A 59 -1.68 -0.28 0.97
C LEU A 59 -0.35 0.19 1.58
N ALA A 60 0.08 1.42 1.27
CA ALA A 60 1.29 1.99 1.86
C ALA A 60 1.10 2.37 3.33
N HIS A 61 -0.13 2.66 3.77
CA HIS A 61 -0.44 2.97 5.16
C HIS A 61 -0.85 1.76 5.99
N GLY A 62 -1.62 0.84 5.40
CA GLY A 62 -2.25 -0.29 6.06
C GLY A 62 -1.34 -1.48 6.33
N THR A 63 -1.70 -2.22 7.38
CA THR A 63 -1.11 -3.50 7.74
C THR A 63 -1.77 -4.64 6.94
N ARG A 64 -1.12 -5.80 6.90
CA ARG A 64 -1.64 -6.97 6.17
C ARG A 64 -3.02 -7.40 6.68
N GLU A 65 -3.25 -7.26 7.97
CA GLU A 65 -4.49 -7.63 8.64
C GLU A 65 -5.66 -6.75 8.16
N GLU A 66 -5.42 -5.44 8.01
CA GLU A 66 -6.40 -4.48 7.50
C GLU A 66 -6.65 -4.65 5.98
N VAL A 67 -5.61 -4.99 5.21
CA VAL A 67 -5.73 -5.23 3.75
C VAL A 67 -6.55 -6.48 3.43
N ASN A 68 -6.53 -7.46 4.34
CA ASN A 68 -7.31 -8.70 4.21
C ASN A 68 -8.67 -8.63 4.90
N GLU A 69 -9.06 -7.46 5.41
CA GLU A 69 -10.40 -7.26 5.94
C GLU A 69 -11.45 -7.60 4.87
N THR A 70 -12.51 -8.26 5.31
CA THR A 70 -13.59 -8.69 4.42
C THR A 70 -14.76 -7.73 4.53
N CYS A 71 -15.55 -7.66 3.45
CA CYS A 71 -16.73 -6.81 3.39
C CYS A 71 -17.86 -7.34 4.28
N GLY A 72 -17.76 -7.08 5.60
CA GLY A 72 -18.77 -7.40 6.62
C GLY A 72 -19.17 -8.88 6.73
N GLU A 73 -20.12 -9.14 7.63
CA GLU A 73 -20.63 -10.48 8.00
C GLU A 73 -21.33 -11.24 6.85
N GLY A 74 -21.60 -10.61 5.69
CA GLY A 74 -22.49 -11.16 4.68
C GLY A 74 -21.85 -11.78 3.43
N ASP A 75 -20.69 -11.28 2.98
CA ASP A 75 -20.12 -11.67 1.68
C ASP A 75 -18.74 -12.32 1.81
N GLY A 76 -18.03 -12.10 2.93
CA GLY A 76 -16.67 -12.63 3.15
C GLY A 76 -15.64 -12.21 2.09
N ARG A 77 -16.01 -11.27 1.20
CA ARG A 77 -15.18 -10.85 0.07
C ARG A 77 -14.16 -9.81 0.52
N SER A 78 -12.90 -10.14 0.35
CA SER A 78 -11.77 -9.19 0.48
C SER A 78 -11.58 -8.36 -0.79
N ALA A 79 -10.70 -7.36 -0.72
CA ALA A 79 -10.31 -6.55 -1.88
C ALA A 79 -9.82 -7.43 -3.06
N LEU A 80 -9.14 -8.54 -2.78
CA LEU A 80 -8.68 -9.46 -3.81
C LEU A 80 -9.84 -10.10 -4.58
N HIS A 81 -10.91 -10.50 -3.88
CA HIS A 81 -12.10 -11.05 -4.53
C HIS A 81 -12.77 -10.03 -5.47
N LEU A 82 -12.82 -8.76 -5.04
CA LEU A 82 -13.36 -7.67 -5.85
C LEU A 82 -12.51 -7.41 -7.09
N ALA A 83 -11.18 -7.37 -6.94
CA ALA A 83 -10.25 -7.17 -8.05
C ALA A 83 -10.33 -8.31 -9.08
N CYS A 84 -10.41 -9.57 -8.62
CA CYS A 84 -10.61 -10.73 -9.50
C CYS A 84 -11.94 -10.66 -10.25
N ARG A 85 -13.04 -10.30 -9.58
CA ARG A 85 -14.36 -10.17 -10.21
C ARG A 85 -14.39 -9.09 -11.29
N LYS A 86 -13.62 -8.01 -11.11
CA LYS A 86 -13.49 -6.92 -12.08
C LYS A 86 -12.54 -7.24 -13.24
N GLY A 87 -11.70 -8.27 -13.11
CA GLY A 87 -10.68 -8.59 -14.11
C GLY A 87 -9.51 -7.59 -14.11
N ASN A 88 -9.34 -6.81 -13.04
CA ASN A 88 -8.27 -5.82 -12.95
C ASN A 88 -6.97 -6.48 -12.52
N VAL A 89 -6.22 -6.97 -13.52
CA VAL A 89 -4.97 -7.72 -13.32
C VAL A 89 -3.93 -6.92 -12.52
N VAL A 90 -3.89 -5.59 -12.68
CA VAL A 90 -2.95 -4.72 -11.96
C VAL A 90 -3.28 -4.70 -10.47
N LEU A 91 -4.56 -4.52 -10.11
CA LEU A 91 -5.00 -4.57 -8.71
C LEU A 91 -4.78 -5.95 -8.09
N VAL A 92 -5.10 -7.02 -8.82
CA VAL A 92 -4.84 -8.40 -8.37
C VAL A 92 -3.36 -8.61 -8.08
N GLN A 93 -2.48 -8.20 -9.01
CA GLN A 93 -1.04 -8.35 -8.84
C GLN A 93 -0.51 -7.56 -7.64
N LEU A 94 -0.99 -6.32 -7.44
CA LEU A 94 -0.61 -5.49 -6.29
C LEU A 94 -1.05 -6.10 -4.96
N LEU A 95 -2.30 -6.55 -4.86
CA LEU A 95 -2.85 -7.14 -3.64
C LEU A 95 -2.17 -8.47 -3.28
N ILE A 96 -1.81 -9.29 -4.28
CA ILE A 96 -0.99 -10.49 -4.07
C ILE A 96 0.41 -10.11 -3.57
N TRP A 97 1.00 -9.08 -4.16
CA TRP A 97 2.34 -8.66 -3.82
C TRP A 97 2.42 -8.16 -2.38
N VAL A 98 1.46 -7.34 -1.93
CA VAL A 98 1.41 -6.86 -0.54
C VAL A 98 1.21 -8.00 0.45
N ASN A 99 0.34 -8.96 0.13
CA ASN A 99 0.11 -10.14 0.96
C ASN A 99 1.36 -11.00 1.17
N LYS A 100 2.24 -11.09 0.16
CA LYS A 100 3.49 -11.84 0.24
C LYS A 100 4.66 -11.01 0.79
N CYS A 101 4.80 -9.75 0.37
CA CYS A 101 6.00 -8.96 0.61
C CYS A 101 6.02 -8.16 1.92
N HIS A 102 4.92 -8.09 2.67
CA HIS A 102 4.96 -7.54 4.03
C HIS A 102 5.91 -8.31 4.98
N MET A 103 6.33 -9.55 4.63
CA MET A 103 7.36 -10.27 5.38
C MET A 103 8.80 -9.80 5.10
N VAL A 104 9.07 -9.13 3.97
CA VAL A 104 10.45 -8.82 3.54
C VAL A 104 10.95 -7.48 4.11
N LEU A 105 10.06 -6.57 4.49
CA LEU A 105 10.45 -5.26 5.05
C LEU A 105 10.54 -5.24 6.59
N ARG A 106 10.33 -6.37 7.28
CA ARG A 106 10.44 -6.48 8.75
C ARG A 106 11.70 -7.21 9.25
N GLN A 107 12.60 -7.64 8.35
CA GLN A 107 13.81 -8.39 8.70
C GLN A 107 15.12 -7.74 8.22
N ALA A 108 15.15 -6.42 8.00
CA ALA A 108 16.39 -5.70 7.71
C ALA A 108 16.67 -4.65 8.80
#